data_AF-A0A3M2MDP3-F1
#
_entry.id   AF-A0A3M2MDP3-F1
#
_cell.length_a   1.000
_cell.length_b   1.000
_cell.length_c   1.000
_cell.angle_alpha   90.00
_cell.angle_beta   90.00
_cell.angle_gamma   90.00
#
_symmetry.space_group_name_H-M   'P 1'
#
loop_
_entity.id
_entity.type
_entity.pdbx_description
1 polymer ?
#
loop_
_entity_poly.entity_id
_entity_poly.type
_entity_poly.pdbx_seq_one_letter_code
_entity_poly.pdbx_strand_id
1 'polypeptide(L)'
;MSNGARHGLGVLAGIVAIPALTALLIFGADRITRQRNHLAETYKDGSVVDGLVLLGVLAACGLLVALLCGSRLSPLASLIAGAPLLGYGAFWAVRPMHAMTQLGDVTKGHKYATELVFVSQSGLVAVIGAALVLASFPPSRWRSRKADASLPFSGAAGERPVAASWTPPGDVPMAPHQEAPPLFERPAAPDAAVPPVSGGGRHAAGGPEAKGGEWTQTYGPGTH
;
A
#
# COMPACT_ATOMS: atom_id res chain seq x y z
N MET A 1 6.75 21.02 -4.41
CA MET A 1 7.24 20.12 -5.48
C MET A 1 6.50 20.47 -6.76
N SER A 2 7.21 20.74 -7.84
CA SER A 2 6.60 20.94 -9.16
C SER A 2 5.80 19.69 -9.58
N ASN A 3 4.75 19.86 -10.38
CA ASN A 3 3.99 18.72 -10.91
C ASN A 3 4.91 17.74 -11.67
N GLY A 4 5.93 18.26 -12.37
CA GLY A 4 6.96 17.45 -13.03
C GLY A 4 7.72 16.52 -12.07
N ALA A 5 8.09 16.99 -10.88
CA ALA A 5 8.80 16.15 -9.90
C ALA A 5 7.97 14.94 -9.43
N ARG A 6 6.64 15.11 -9.30
CA ARG A 6 5.73 14.01 -8.91
C ARG A 6 5.56 12.97 -10.03
N HIS A 7 5.55 13.42 -11.29
CA HIS A 7 5.50 12.52 -12.43
C HIS A 7 6.83 11.78 -12.63
N GLY A 8 7.96 12.48 -12.52
CA GLY A 8 9.30 11.89 -12.61
C GLY A 8 9.52 10.81 -11.55
N LEU A 9 9.12 11.07 -10.30
CA LEU A 9 9.16 10.08 -9.23
C LEU A 9 8.25 8.87 -9.51
N GLY A 10 7.07 9.08 -10.09
CA GLY A 10 6.19 7.98 -10.50
C GLY A 10 6.81 7.11 -11.59
N VAL A 11 7.42 7.71 -12.61
CA VAL A 11 8.12 6.97 -13.68
C VAL A 11 9.28 6.18 -13.10
N LEU A 12 10.12 6.80 -12.28
CA LEU A 12 11.25 6.14 -11.63
C LEU A 12 10.79 4.96 -10.76
N ALA A 13 9.73 5.16 -9.96
CA ALA A 13 9.14 4.09 -9.15
C ALA A 13 8.63 2.93 -10.02
N GLY A 14 7.96 3.22 -11.14
CA GLY A 14 7.52 2.20 -12.09
C GLY A 14 8.67 1.40 -12.71
N ILE A 15 9.74 2.09 -13.12
CA ILE A 15 10.95 1.45 -13.68
C ILE A 15 11.63 0.54 -12.65
N VAL A 16 11.76 0.98 -11.39
CA VAL A 16 12.36 0.19 -10.31
C VAL A 16 11.45 -0.97 -9.88
N ALA A 17 10.13 -0.80 -9.96
CA ALA A 17 9.17 -1.82 -9.57
C ALA A 17 9.24 -3.07 -10.46
N ILE A 18 9.51 -2.93 -11.77
CA ILE A 18 9.57 -4.08 -12.70
C ILE A 18 10.64 -5.10 -12.29
N PRO A 19 11.94 -4.76 -12.15
CA PRO A 19 12.95 -5.71 -11.75
C PRO A 19 12.73 -6.20 -10.30
N ALA A 20 12.23 -5.35 -9.40
CA ALA A 20 11.92 -5.75 -8.02
C ALA A 20 10.83 -6.83 -7.98
N LEU A 21 9.70 -6.61 -8.65
CA LEU A 21 8.61 -7.59 -8.76
C LEU A 21 9.10 -8.88 -9.41
N THR A 22 9.90 -8.76 -10.47
CA THR A 22 10.47 -9.93 -11.15
C THR A 22 11.37 -10.75 -10.21
N ALA A 23 12.26 -10.10 -9.46
CA ALA A 23 13.12 -10.77 -8.50
C ALA A 23 12.33 -11.44 -7.37
N LEU A 24 11.31 -10.77 -6.82
CA LEU A 24 10.44 -11.35 -5.79
C LEU A 24 9.68 -12.57 -6.31
N LEU A 25 9.20 -12.53 -7.56
CA LEU A 25 8.48 -13.64 -8.17
C LEU A 25 9.39 -14.85 -8.41
N ILE A 26 10.59 -14.63 -8.97
CA ILE A 26 11.59 -15.69 -9.16
C ILE A 26 11.95 -16.33 -7.81
N PHE A 27 12.22 -15.50 -6.79
CA PHE A 27 12.56 -15.99 -5.45
C PHE A 27 11.40 -16.76 -4.81
N GLY A 28 10.16 -16.28 -4.96
CA GLY A 28 8.97 -16.99 -4.50
C GLY A 28 8.80 -18.34 -5.17
N ALA A 29 9.02 -18.43 -6.49
CA ALA A 29 8.94 -19.69 -7.23
C ALA A 29 10.05 -20.68 -6.86
N ASP A 30 11.28 -20.21 -6.66
CA ASP A 30 12.38 -21.03 -6.12
C ASP A 30 11.97 -21.65 -4.78
N ARG A 31 11.42 -20.85 -3.88
CA ARG A 31 10.95 -21.31 -2.56
C ARG A 31 9.80 -22.32 -2.65
N ILE A 32 8.79 -22.07 -3.49
CA ILE A 32 7.69 -23.01 -3.73
C ILE A 32 8.23 -24.34 -4.26
N THR A 33 9.16 -24.31 -5.20
CA THR A 33 9.75 -25.50 -5.81
C THR A 33 10.53 -26.32 -4.78
N ARG A 34 11.38 -25.65 -3.98
CA ARG A 34 12.09 -26.30 -2.87
C ARG A 34 11.14 -26.88 -1.83
N GLN A 35 10.08 -26.14 -1.48
CA GLN A 35 9.08 -26.60 -0.52
C GLN A 35 8.31 -27.82 -1.06
N ARG A 36 7.98 -27.87 -2.35
CA ARG A 36 7.36 -29.06 -2.97
C ARG A 36 8.29 -30.27 -2.97
N ASN A 37 9.57 -30.07 -3.29
CA ASN A 37 10.56 -31.14 -3.27
C ASN A 37 10.79 -31.65 -1.83
N HIS A 38 10.89 -30.74 -0.86
CA HIS A 38 10.97 -31.10 0.56
C HIS A 38 9.69 -31.76 1.09
N LEU A 39 8.49 -31.34 0.68
CA LEU A 39 7.26 -32.04 1.07
C LEU A 39 7.20 -33.45 0.46
N ALA A 40 7.70 -33.63 -0.76
CA ALA A 40 7.74 -34.94 -1.42
C ALA A 40 8.75 -35.90 -0.75
N GLU A 41 9.89 -35.38 -0.29
CA GLU A 41 10.92 -36.16 0.40
C GLU A 41 10.65 -36.34 1.90
N THR A 42 10.00 -35.36 2.52
CA THR A 42 9.99 -35.19 3.98
C THR A 42 8.56 -34.93 4.47
N TYR A 43 7.67 -35.91 4.31
CA TYR A 43 6.34 -35.90 4.96
C TYR A 43 6.39 -36.00 6.51
N LYS A 44 7.57 -35.88 7.15
CA LYS A 44 7.75 -36.01 8.61
C LYS A 44 8.23 -34.75 9.34
N ASP A 45 9.02 -33.88 8.69
CA ASP A 45 9.64 -32.73 9.34
C ASP A 45 9.38 -31.43 8.57
N GLY A 46 8.12 -30.98 8.61
CA GLY A 46 7.71 -29.72 8.00
C GLY A 46 8.39 -28.52 8.68
N SER A 47 9.42 -27.96 8.06
CA SER A 47 10.04 -26.70 8.48
C SER A 47 9.05 -25.53 8.33
N VAL A 48 8.49 -25.08 9.45
CA VAL A 48 7.59 -23.91 9.54
C VAL A 48 8.27 -22.64 8.99
N VAL A 49 9.60 -22.58 9.06
CA VAL A 49 10.42 -21.44 8.63
C VAL A 49 10.30 -21.18 7.13
N ASP A 50 10.29 -22.23 6.29
CA ASP A 50 10.20 -22.05 4.83
C ASP A 50 8.84 -21.50 4.40
N GLY A 51 7.76 -21.93 5.07
CA GLY A 51 6.43 -21.39 4.85
C GLY A 51 6.31 -19.92 5.23
N LEU A 52 6.93 -19.51 6.35
CA LEU A 52 6.96 -18.11 6.79
C LEU A 52 7.75 -17.22 5.82
N VAL A 53 8.87 -17.71 5.28
CA VAL A 53 9.66 -16.97 4.27
C VAL A 53 8.84 -16.77 2.99
N LEU A 54 8.18 -17.83 2.50
CA LEU A 54 7.31 -17.72 1.32
C LEU A 54 6.17 -16.72 1.55
N LEU A 55 5.51 -16.78 2.71
CA LEU A 55 4.47 -15.83 3.08
C LEU A 55 5.00 -14.40 3.12
N GLY A 56 6.19 -14.18 3.67
CA GLY A 56 6.86 -12.89 3.70
C GLY A 56 7.13 -12.32 2.31
N VAL A 57 7.55 -13.15 1.36
CA VAL A 57 7.78 -12.75 -0.05
C VAL A 57 6.48 -12.38 -0.74
N LEU A 58 5.43 -13.18 -0.57
CA LEU A 58 4.12 -12.89 -1.12
C LEU A 58 3.53 -11.60 -0.53
N ALA A 59 3.68 -11.40 0.79
CA ALA A 59 3.28 -10.18 1.46
C ALA A 59 4.05 -8.96 0.94
N ALA A 60 5.37 -9.07 0.74
CA ALA A 60 6.19 -8.00 0.16
C ALA A 60 5.77 -7.66 -1.29
N CYS A 61 5.46 -8.68 -2.08
CA CYS A 61 4.96 -8.50 -3.45
C CYS A 61 3.60 -7.81 -3.47
N GLY A 62 2.67 -8.27 -2.62
CA GLY A 62 1.36 -7.64 -2.43
C GLY A 62 1.48 -6.19 -1.92
N LEU A 63 2.41 -5.92 -1.01
CA LEU A 63 2.68 -4.58 -0.50
C LEU A 63 3.22 -3.66 -1.59
N LEU A 64 4.13 -4.14 -2.45
CA LEU A 64 4.63 -3.38 -3.60
C LEU A 64 3.48 -3.04 -4.55
N VAL A 65 2.64 -4.02 -4.89
CA VAL A 65 1.46 -3.79 -5.74
C VAL A 65 0.51 -2.78 -5.08
N ALA A 66 0.25 -2.93 -3.78
CA ALA A 66 -0.59 -2.01 -3.02
C ALA A 66 0.01 -0.60 -2.94
N LEU A 67 1.34 -0.47 -2.82
CA LEU A 67 2.03 0.82 -2.86
C LEU A 67 1.89 1.46 -4.25
N LEU A 68 2.12 0.69 -5.31
CA LEU A 68 1.97 1.17 -6.69
C LEU A 68 0.54 1.60 -6.98
N CYS A 69 -0.46 0.86 -6.48
CA CYS A 69 -1.87 1.18 -6.67
C CYS A 69 -2.33 2.32 -5.76
N GLY A 70 -1.91 2.33 -4.50
CA GLY A 70 -2.43 3.21 -3.44
C GLY A 70 -1.72 4.56 -3.34
N SER A 71 -0.45 4.63 -3.71
CA SER A 71 0.30 5.89 -3.64
C SER A 71 -0.29 6.90 -4.64
N ARG A 72 -0.32 8.17 -4.26
CA ARG A 72 -0.64 9.30 -5.15
C ARG A 72 0.45 9.51 -6.22
N LEU A 73 1.37 8.56 -6.37
CA LEU A 73 2.29 8.51 -7.49
C LEU A 73 1.44 8.33 -8.75
N SER A 74 1.76 9.14 -9.76
CA SER A 74 1.05 9.24 -11.04
C SER A 74 0.49 7.88 -11.52
N PRO A 75 -0.78 7.76 -11.96
CA PRO A 75 -1.35 6.53 -12.56
C PRO A 75 -0.50 5.92 -13.68
N LEU A 76 0.37 6.75 -14.26
CA LEU A 76 1.40 6.41 -15.23
C LEU A 76 2.44 5.42 -14.68
N ALA A 77 2.74 5.45 -13.38
CA ALA A 77 3.69 4.54 -12.72
C ALA A 77 3.20 3.08 -12.76
N SER A 78 1.95 2.85 -12.35
CA SER A 78 1.32 1.53 -12.40
C SER A 78 1.12 1.05 -13.83
N LEU A 79 0.86 1.96 -14.78
CA LEU A 79 0.75 1.59 -16.20
C LEU A 79 2.10 1.20 -16.81
N ILE A 80 3.17 1.97 -16.53
CA ILE A 80 4.53 1.66 -16.98
C ILE A 80 5.00 0.32 -16.43
N ALA A 81 4.71 0.02 -15.16
CA ALA A 81 5.08 -1.26 -14.56
C ALA A 81 4.18 -2.41 -15.07
N GLY A 82 2.87 -2.16 -15.14
CA GLY A 82 1.87 -3.19 -15.46
C GLY A 82 1.85 -3.58 -16.93
N ALA A 83 1.99 -2.63 -17.86
CA ALA A 83 1.85 -2.91 -19.30
C ALA A 83 2.91 -3.88 -19.84
N PRO A 84 4.22 -3.76 -19.50
CA PRO A 84 5.23 -4.74 -19.91
C PRO A 84 4.98 -6.13 -19.30
N LEU A 85 4.60 -6.19 -18.01
CA LEU A 85 4.28 -7.45 -17.35
C LEU A 85 3.07 -8.14 -17.98
N LEU A 86 2.01 -7.37 -18.27
CA LEU A 86 0.83 -7.87 -18.95
C LEU A 86 1.14 -8.31 -20.38
N GLY A 87 1.92 -7.52 -21.12
CA GLY A 87 2.35 -7.85 -22.48
C GLY A 87 3.18 -9.13 -22.51
N TYR A 88 4.12 -9.28 -21.59
CA TYR A 88 4.92 -10.50 -21.44
C TYR A 88 4.05 -11.72 -21.07
N GLY A 89 3.15 -11.57 -20.11
CA GLY A 89 2.21 -12.62 -19.72
C GLY A 89 1.24 -13.01 -20.84
N ALA A 90 0.73 -12.03 -21.58
CA ALA A 90 -0.14 -12.25 -22.74
C ALA A 90 0.61 -12.94 -23.90
N PHE A 91 1.86 -12.56 -24.14
CA PHE A 91 2.72 -13.24 -25.12
C PHE A 91 2.89 -14.72 -24.78
N TRP A 92 3.14 -15.04 -23.51
CA TRP A 92 3.19 -16.42 -23.01
C TRP A 92 1.87 -17.16 -23.19
N ALA A 93 0.74 -16.51 -22.94
CA ALA A 93 -0.59 -17.11 -23.09
C ALA A 93 -0.95 -17.42 -24.56
N VAL A 94 -0.57 -16.55 -25.50
CA VAL A 94 -0.91 -16.70 -26.93
C VAL A 94 0.09 -17.60 -27.65
N ARG A 95 1.39 -17.54 -27.29
CA ARG A 95 2.48 -18.26 -27.97
C ARG A 95 3.43 -18.96 -26.99
N PRO A 96 2.94 -19.92 -26.19
CA PRO A 96 3.74 -20.56 -25.15
C PRO A 96 5.00 -21.24 -25.70
N MET A 97 4.90 -21.92 -26.85
CA MET A 97 6.05 -22.59 -27.47
C MET A 97 7.13 -21.61 -27.93
N HIS A 98 6.73 -20.48 -28.50
CA HIS A 98 7.67 -19.46 -28.99
C HIS A 98 8.31 -18.70 -27.81
N ALA A 99 7.53 -18.45 -26.77
CA ALA A 99 8.02 -17.85 -25.54
C ALA A 99 9.03 -18.76 -24.82
N MET A 100 8.78 -20.07 -24.79
CA MET A 100 9.75 -21.06 -24.26
C MET A 100 11.08 -21.05 -25.01
N THR A 101 11.06 -21.04 -26.35
CA THR A 101 12.30 -21.03 -27.13
C THR A 101 13.10 -19.74 -26.92
N GLN A 102 12.43 -18.58 -26.94
CA GLN A 102 13.10 -17.30 -26.70
C GLN A 102 13.62 -17.16 -25.28
N LEU A 103 12.84 -17.60 -24.28
CA LEU A 103 13.30 -17.56 -22.90
C LEU A 103 14.48 -18.50 -22.67
N GLY A 104 14.45 -19.68 -23.27
CA GLY A 104 15.56 -20.63 -23.26
C GLY A 104 16.85 -20.00 -23.80
N ASP A 105 16.77 -19.27 -24.92
CA ASP A 105 17.93 -18.58 -25.49
C ASP A 105 18.47 -17.48 -24.58
N VAL A 106 17.61 -16.67 -23.96
CA VAL A 106 18.01 -15.58 -23.06
C VAL A 106 18.56 -16.09 -21.73
N THR A 107 18.04 -17.21 -21.23
CA THR A 107 18.38 -17.76 -19.90
C THR A 107 19.44 -18.85 -19.93
N LYS A 108 19.99 -19.20 -21.11
CA LYS A 108 21.13 -20.12 -21.25
C LYS A 108 22.24 -19.76 -20.25
N GLY A 109 22.57 -20.71 -19.37
CA GLY A 109 23.62 -20.55 -18.34
C GLY A 109 23.21 -19.83 -17.05
N HIS A 110 21.96 -19.40 -16.90
CA HIS A 110 21.49 -18.76 -15.68
C HIS A 110 20.94 -19.79 -14.68
N LYS A 111 21.33 -19.65 -13.40
CA LYS A 111 20.92 -20.56 -12.31
C LYS A 111 19.40 -20.60 -12.08
N TYR A 112 18.68 -19.54 -12.46
CA TYR A 112 17.25 -19.36 -12.19
C TYR A 112 16.34 -19.52 -13.42
N ALA A 113 16.83 -20.18 -14.47
CA ALA A 113 16.09 -20.34 -15.73
C ALA A 113 14.78 -21.12 -15.52
N THR A 114 14.83 -22.20 -14.75
CA THR A 114 13.68 -23.09 -14.49
C THR A 114 12.57 -22.38 -13.72
N GLU A 115 12.95 -21.59 -12.72
CA GLU A 115 12.04 -20.83 -11.87
C GLU A 115 11.37 -19.71 -12.67
N LEU A 116 12.13 -19.06 -13.55
CA LEU A 116 11.57 -18.05 -14.45
C LEU A 116 10.56 -18.66 -15.42
N VAL A 117 10.85 -19.84 -15.99
CA VAL A 117 9.89 -20.58 -16.83
C VAL A 117 8.63 -20.93 -16.03
N PHE A 118 8.78 -21.42 -14.80
CA PHE A 118 7.66 -21.77 -13.93
C PHE A 118 6.77 -20.56 -13.62
N VAL A 119 7.36 -19.43 -13.22
CA VAL A 119 6.64 -18.18 -12.95
C VAL A 119 5.88 -17.72 -14.20
N SER A 120 6.53 -17.73 -15.36
CA SER A 120 5.92 -17.31 -16.63
C SER A 120 4.75 -18.22 -17.02
N GLN A 121 4.89 -19.53 -16.85
CA GLN A 121 3.86 -20.51 -17.18
C GLN A 121 2.68 -20.49 -16.20
N SER A 122 2.91 -20.12 -14.93
CA SER A 122 1.85 -20.03 -13.92
C SER A 122 0.77 -18.98 -14.23
N GLY A 123 1.03 -18.05 -15.17
CA GLY A 123 0.14 -16.94 -15.49
C GLY A 123 0.15 -15.82 -14.45
N LEU A 124 0.89 -15.98 -13.34
CA LEU A 124 0.94 -15.00 -12.27
C LEU A 124 1.46 -13.63 -12.75
N VAL A 125 2.42 -13.62 -13.68
CA VAL A 125 2.94 -12.39 -14.30
C VAL A 125 1.83 -11.64 -15.04
N ALA A 126 0.98 -12.36 -15.78
CA ALA A 126 -0.14 -11.77 -16.50
C ALA A 126 -1.19 -11.19 -15.54
N VAL A 127 -1.51 -11.91 -14.45
CA VAL A 127 -2.46 -11.45 -13.44
C VAL A 127 -1.96 -10.20 -12.72
N ILE A 128 -0.69 -10.15 -12.32
CA ILE A 128 -0.08 -8.97 -11.68
C ILE A 128 -0.06 -7.80 -12.66
N GLY A 129 0.36 -8.03 -13.89
CA GLY A 129 0.33 -7.01 -14.94
C GLY A 129 -1.08 -6.46 -15.18
N ALA A 130 -2.08 -7.33 -15.29
CA ALA A 130 -3.47 -6.95 -15.46
C ALA A 130 -4.00 -6.14 -14.27
N ALA A 131 -3.71 -6.57 -13.03
CA ALA A 131 -4.10 -5.84 -11.83
C ALA A 131 -3.51 -4.42 -11.78
N LEU A 132 -2.23 -4.27 -12.13
CA LEU A 132 -1.55 -2.96 -12.21
C LEU A 132 -2.13 -2.07 -13.31
N VAL A 133 -2.44 -2.64 -14.47
CA VAL A 133 -3.08 -1.93 -15.58
C VAL A 133 -4.50 -1.50 -15.19
N LEU A 134 -5.32 -2.40 -14.63
CA LEU A 134 -6.68 -2.10 -14.16
C LEU A 134 -6.68 -1.03 -13.06
N ALA A 135 -5.71 -1.07 -12.15
CA ALA A 135 -5.54 -0.05 -11.12
C ALA A 135 -5.23 1.35 -11.67
N SER A 136 -4.73 1.45 -12.91
CA SER A 136 -4.45 2.73 -13.57
C SER A 136 -5.67 3.39 -14.22
N PHE A 137 -6.74 2.62 -14.49
CA PHE A 137 -7.95 3.10 -15.17
C PHE A 137 -8.97 3.93 -14.38
N PRO A 138 -9.03 3.97 -13.02
CA PRO A 138 -10.10 4.69 -12.34
C PRO A 138 -10.16 6.16 -12.78
N PRO A 139 -11.25 6.60 -13.45
CA PRO A 139 -11.32 7.93 -14.06
C PRO A 139 -11.25 9.06 -13.02
N SER A 140 -11.58 8.77 -11.77
CA SER A 140 -11.41 9.67 -10.62
C SER A 140 -9.95 10.09 -10.39
N ARG A 141 -8.96 9.33 -10.88
CA ARG A 141 -7.53 9.67 -10.80
C ARG A 141 -7.05 10.55 -11.95
N TRP A 142 -7.73 10.49 -13.09
CA TRP A 142 -7.41 11.26 -14.30
C TRP A 142 -8.10 12.61 -14.31
N ARG A 143 -9.21 12.75 -13.57
CA ARG A 143 -9.72 14.06 -13.17
C ARG A 143 -8.69 14.69 -12.24
N SER A 144 -7.73 15.36 -12.86
CA SER A 144 -6.98 16.45 -12.25
C SER A 144 -8.00 17.20 -11.42
N ARG A 145 -7.80 17.20 -10.11
CA ARG A 145 -8.44 18.17 -9.24
C ARG A 145 -7.87 19.47 -9.78
N LYS A 146 -8.51 20.03 -10.83
CA LYS A 146 -8.35 21.43 -11.21
C LYS A 146 -8.45 22.08 -9.86
N ALA A 147 -7.33 22.64 -9.39
CA ALA A 147 -7.40 23.50 -8.23
C ALA A 147 -8.60 24.39 -8.54
N ASP A 148 -9.58 24.44 -7.64
CA ASP A 148 -10.52 25.54 -7.63
C ASP A 148 -9.66 26.80 -7.45
N ALA A 149 -9.02 27.24 -8.52
CA ALA A 149 -8.43 28.55 -8.71
C ALA A 149 -9.56 29.58 -8.92
N SER A 150 -10.82 29.15 -8.75
CA SER A 150 -12.02 29.95 -8.72
C SER A 150 -12.96 29.47 -7.61
N LEU A 151 -12.48 29.35 -6.37
CA LEU A 151 -13.23 30.10 -5.38
C LEU A 151 -12.70 31.53 -5.48
N PRO A 152 -13.46 32.48 -6.04
CA PRO A 152 -13.10 33.89 -6.01
C PRO A 152 -13.21 34.37 -4.56
N PHE A 153 -12.27 33.98 -3.71
CA PHE A 153 -11.84 34.83 -2.60
C PHE A 153 -10.64 35.66 -3.06
N SER A 154 -10.79 36.26 -4.25
CA SER A 154 -10.21 37.55 -4.59
C SER A 154 -11.22 38.63 -4.20
N GLY A 155 -11.71 38.57 -2.96
CA GLY A 155 -12.12 39.77 -2.29
C GLY A 155 -10.83 40.48 -1.92
N ALA A 156 -10.63 41.67 -2.45
CA ALA A 156 -9.65 42.60 -1.92
C ALA A 156 -9.72 42.60 -0.38
N ALA A 157 -8.63 42.99 0.27
CA ALA A 157 -8.67 43.43 1.66
C ALA A 157 -9.46 44.75 1.82
N GLY A 158 -10.67 44.83 1.25
CA GLY A 158 -11.55 45.98 1.21
C GLY A 158 -12.97 45.46 1.07
N GLU A 159 -13.81 45.80 2.05
CA GLU A 159 -15.19 45.35 2.23
C GLU A 159 -15.32 43.91 2.74
N ARG A 160 -15.16 43.77 4.06
CA ARG A 160 -16.17 42.98 4.80
C ARG A 160 -17.53 43.45 4.25
N PRO A 161 -18.46 42.56 3.87
CA PRO A 161 -19.86 42.94 3.85
C PRO A 161 -20.05 43.53 5.24
N VAL A 162 -20.28 44.85 5.30
CA VAL A 162 -20.89 45.44 6.49
C VAL A 162 -22.07 44.51 6.69
N ALA A 163 -22.07 43.77 7.80
CA ALA A 163 -23.20 42.94 8.13
C ALA A 163 -24.37 43.89 7.98
N ALA A 164 -25.14 43.73 6.89
CA ALA A 164 -26.34 44.50 6.68
C ALA A 164 -27.06 44.24 7.97
N SER A 165 -27.15 45.29 8.80
CA SER A 165 -27.58 45.19 10.18
C SER A 165 -28.92 44.51 10.10
N TRP A 166 -28.90 43.20 10.36
CA TRP A 166 -30.07 42.38 10.26
C TRP A 166 -30.94 42.93 11.37
N THR A 167 -31.87 43.78 10.96
CA THR A 167 -32.87 44.37 11.81
C THR A 167 -33.99 43.36 11.72
N PRO A 168 -34.24 42.59 12.79
CA PRO A 168 -35.38 41.70 12.79
C PRO A 168 -36.63 42.52 12.39
N PRO A 169 -37.45 42.03 11.45
CA PRO A 169 -38.74 42.64 11.17
C PRO A 169 -39.51 42.76 12.49
N GLY A 170 -39.96 43.97 12.81
CA GLY A 170 -40.65 44.27 14.06
C GLY A 170 -41.90 43.40 14.26
N ASP A 171 -42.14 43.08 15.54
CA ASP A 171 -43.40 42.62 16.13
C ASP A 171 -44.16 41.53 15.36
N VAL A 172 -43.49 40.40 15.13
CA VAL A 172 -44.23 39.14 14.97
C VAL A 172 -44.61 38.62 16.36
N PRO A 173 -45.91 38.44 16.66
CA PRO A 173 -46.34 37.86 17.92
C PRO A 173 -45.69 36.49 18.09
N MET A 174 -44.96 36.31 19.20
CA MET A 174 -44.30 35.04 19.52
C MET A 174 -45.34 33.92 19.50
N ALA A 175 -45.29 33.07 18.49
CA ALA A 175 -45.89 31.76 18.58
C ALA A 175 -45.24 31.01 19.76
N PRO A 176 -46.02 30.26 20.56
CA PRO A 176 -45.47 29.48 21.66
C PRO A 176 -44.34 28.60 21.15
N HIS A 177 -43.24 28.54 21.91
CA HIS A 177 -42.06 27.73 21.61
C HIS A 177 -42.47 26.31 21.19
N GLN A 178 -42.44 26.06 19.88
CA GLN A 178 -42.51 24.72 19.34
C GLN A 178 -41.08 24.18 19.48
N GLU A 179 -40.87 23.31 20.47
CA GLU A 179 -39.60 22.59 20.67
C GLU A 179 -39.16 22.01 19.32
N ALA A 180 -37.99 22.42 18.86
CA ALA A 180 -37.42 21.91 17.63
C ALA A 180 -37.27 20.38 17.77
N PRO A 181 -37.78 19.58 16.81
CA PRO A 181 -37.59 18.15 16.86
C PRO A 181 -36.08 17.85 16.90
N PRO A 182 -35.62 16.92 17.75
CA PRO A 182 -34.21 16.61 17.91
C PRO A 182 -33.65 16.11 16.56
N LEU A 183 -32.90 17.00 15.89
CA LEU A 183 -32.14 16.66 14.71
C LEU A 183 -30.97 15.79 15.17
N PHE A 184 -31.14 14.49 14.94
CA PHE A 184 -30.16 13.41 15.14
C PHE A 184 -29.98 12.93 16.59
N GLU A 185 -30.73 11.88 16.94
CA GLU A 185 -30.32 10.92 17.96
C GLU A 185 -28.98 10.32 17.52
N ARG A 186 -27.90 10.78 18.12
CA ARG A 186 -26.57 10.19 17.97
C ARG A 186 -26.65 8.79 18.58
N PRO A 187 -26.40 7.69 17.83
CA PRO A 187 -26.34 6.37 18.41
C PRO A 187 -25.35 6.39 19.57
N ALA A 188 -25.79 5.96 20.75
CA ALA A 188 -24.96 5.89 21.94
C ALA A 188 -23.70 5.09 21.61
N ALA A 189 -22.54 5.74 21.66
CA ALA A 189 -21.27 5.03 21.56
C ALA A 189 -21.16 4.12 22.80
N PRO A 190 -20.84 2.83 22.65
CA PRO A 190 -20.61 1.95 23.79
C PRO A 190 -19.49 2.52 24.65
N ASP A 191 -19.73 2.54 25.96
CA ASP A 191 -18.91 3.16 27.01
C ASP A 191 -17.41 2.89 26.82
N ALA A 192 -16.73 3.82 26.13
CA ALA A 192 -15.28 3.88 26.14
C ALA A 192 -14.88 4.50 27.47
N ALA A 193 -14.40 3.64 28.38
CA ALA A 193 -13.86 4.01 29.67
C ALA A 193 -12.95 5.23 29.56
N VAL A 194 -13.36 6.33 30.21
CA VAL A 194 -12.56 7.54 30.34
C VAL A 194 -11.31 7.19 31.15
N PRO A 195 -10.09 7.29 30.59
CA PRO A 195 -8.89 7.09 31.38
C PRO A 195 -8.77 8.23 32.41
N PRO A 196 -8.39 7.94 33.66
CA PRO A 196 -8.24 8.95 34.69
C PRO A 196 -7.13 9.94 34.31
N VAL A 197 -7.47 11.23 34.40
CA VAL A 197 -6.54 12.35 34.28
C VAL A 197 -5.58 12.31 35.47
N SER A 198 -4.34 11.88 35.24
CA SER A 198 -3.27 12.01 36.22
C SER A 198 -2.78 13.46 36.24
N GLY A 199 -3.10 14.14 37.35
CA GLY A 199 -2.64 15.48 37.67
C GLY A 199 -1.12 15.57 37.83
N GLY A 200 -0.62 16.79 37.61
CA GLY A 200 0.80 17.09 37.48
C GLY A 200 1.63 16.87 38.75
N GLY A 201 2.90 16.60 38.51
CA GLY A 201 3.96 16.62 39.52
C GLY A 201 5.29 17.03 38.86
N ARG A 202 5.72 18.28 39.12
CA ARG A 202 7.09 18.75 38.92
C ARG A 202 7.97 18.16 40.03
N HIS A 203 8.96 17.34 39.70
CA HIS A 203 10.19 17.12 40.49
C HIS A 203 11.28 16.67 39.49
N ALA A 204 12.29 17.50 39.24
CA ALA A 204 13.56 17.62 39.98
C ALA A 204 14.62 16.61 39.48
N ALA A 205 15.82 17.16 39.28
CA ALA A 205 17.00 16.48 38.76
C ALA A 205 17.51 15.37 39.70
N GLY A 206 18.07 14.32 39.11
CA GLY A 206 18.85 13.29 39.80
C GLY A 206 18.81 11.94 39.08
N GLY A 207 19.92 11.54 38.45
CA GLY A 207 20.18 10.12 38.13
C GLY A 207 20.27 9.29 39.42
N PRO A 208 20.24 7.94 39.36
CA PRO A 208 21.34 7.19 38.72
C PRO A 208 20.93 5.88 38.00
N GLU A 209 21.96 5.27 37.39
CA GLU A 209 22.15 3.82 37.18
C GLU A 209 21.17 3.04 36.29
N ALA A 210 21.62 2.79 35.06
CA ALA A 210 21.09 1.75 34.19
C ALA A 210 21.40 0.36 34.76
N LYS A 211 20.43 -0.23 35.46
CA LYS A 211 20.41 -1.68 35.69
C LYS A 211 20.01 -2.39 34.40
N GLY A 212 20.93 -3.20 33.90
CA GLY A 212 20.77 -4.03 32.70
C GLY A 212 19.52 -4.91 32.79
N GLY A 213 18.74 -4.88 31.71
CA GLY A 213 17.54 -5.69 31.56
C GLY A 213 17.88 -7.18 31.51
N GLU A 214 17.06 -7.93 32.24
CA GLU A 214 17.00 -9.37 32.50
C GLU A 214 16.88 -10.29 31.26
N TRP A 215 16.93 -9.72 30.04
CA TRP A 215 16.70 -10.45 28.79
C TRP A 215 17.92 -11.21 28.25
N THR A 216 19.07 -11.16 28.92
CA THR A 216 20.30 -11.87 28.50
C THR A 216 20.52 -13.23 29.16
N GLN A 217 19.65 -13.70 30.07
CA GLN A 217 19.84 -15.01 30.73
C GLN A 217 19.18 -16.22 30.04
N THR A 218 18.36 -16.04 29.00
CA THR A 218 17.56 -17.16 28.46
C THR A 218 18.22 -17.94 27.32
N TYR A 219 19.36 -17.49 26.76
CA TYR A 219 20.02 -18.18 25.64
C TYR A 219 21.53 -18.34 25.89
N GLY A 220 21.88 -19.23 26.82
CA GLY A 220 23.22 -19.82 26.88
C GLY A 220 23.36 -20.97 25.87
N PRO A 221 24.52 -21.16 25.23
CA PRO A 221 24.75 -22.26 24.30
C PRO A 221 24.92 -23.59 25.07
N GLY A 222 23.99 -24.52 24.84
CA GLY A 222 24.12 -25.91 25.26
C GLY A 222 25.11 -26.66 24.36
N THR A 223 26.22 -27.07 24.95
CA THR A 223 27.18 -28.02 24.39
C THR A 223 26.68 -29.44 24.62
N HIS A 224 26.49 -30.21 23.55
CA HIS A 224 26.66 -31.67 23.51
C HIS A 224 26.98 -32.10 22.08
#